data_AF-A0A4S2H5E4-F1
#
_entry.id   AF-A0A4S2H5E4-F1
#
_cell.length_a   1.000
_cell.length_b   1.000
_cell.length_c   1.000
_cell.angle_alpha   90.00
_cell.angle_beta   90.00
_cell.angle_gamma   90.00
#
_symmetry.space_group_name_H-M   'P 1'
#
loop_
_entity.id
_entity.type
_entity.pdbx_description
1 polymer ?
#
loop_
_entity_poly.entity_id
_entity_poly.type
_entity_poly.pdbx_seq_one_letter_code
_entity_poly.pdbx_strand_id
1 'polypeptide(L)' 'MLVKGDRVVMNDKYHVPERYRGKEFIVTAGPQKVGGTMCVWLNEYKGCYAEDGLSKVGDKDA' A
#
# COMPACT_ATOMS: atom_id res chain seq x y z
N MET A 1 -1.82 -2.58 10.39
CA MET A 1 -1.71 -3.81 9.59
C MET A 1 -2.71 -3.71 8.46
N LEU A 2 -2.25 -3.76 7.22
CA LEU A 2 -3.13 -3.63 6.06
C LEU A 2 -3.80 -4.97 5.76
N VAL A 3 -5.10 -4.98 5.47
CA VAL A 3 -5.80 -6.20 5.05
C VAL A 3 -6.32 -6.08 3.63
N LYS A 4 -6.58 -7.23 3.00
CA LYS A 4 -7.21 -7.27 1.68
C LYS A 4 -8.53 -6.47 1.73
N GLY A 5 -8.68 -5.51 0.82
CA GLY A 5 -9.83 -4.61 0.73
C GLY A 5 -9.59 -3.22 1.32
N ASP A 6 -8.51 -3.02 2.09
CA ASP A 6 -8.16 -1.69 2.57
C ASP A 6 -7.75 -0.77 1.40
N ARG A 7 -8.21 0.48 1.48
CA ARG A 7 -7.72 1.54 0.61
C ARG A 7 -6.47 2.17 1.22
N VAL A 8 -5.46 2.37 0.42
CA VAL A 8 -4.17 2.90 0.85
C VAL A 8 -3.63 3.88 -0.17
N VAL A 9 -2.85 4.85 0.27
CA VAL A 9 -2.14 5.81 -0.57
C VAL A 9 -0.65 5.69 -0.29
N MET A 10 0.18 5.85 -1.31
CA MET A 10 1.62 5.90 -1.10
C MET A 10 1.97 7.19 -0.37
N ASN A 11 2.69 7.08 0.76
CA ASN A 11 2.97 8.19 1.67
C ASN A 11 4.27 8.95 1.33
N ASP A 12 4.77 8.82 0.11
CA ASP A 12 6.03 9.42 -0.37
C ASP A 12 7.29 9.03 0.41
N LYS A 13 7.22 8.05 1.33
CA LYS A 13 8.39 7.57 2.07
C LYS A 13 9.44 6.89 1.18
N TYR A 14 8.99 6.27 0.11
CA TYR A 14 9.84 5.70 -0.93
C TYR A 14 9.66 6.44 -2.25
N HIS A 15 10.50 6.13 -3.23
CA HIS A 15 10.37 6.71 -4.56
C HIS A 15 9.07 6.25 -5.23
N VAL A 16 8.08 7.14 -5.23
CA VAL A 16 6.80 6.94 -5.89
C VAL A 16 6.85 7.63 -7.26
N PRO A 17 6.56 6.91 -8.35
CA PRO A 17 6.37 7.52 -9.66
C PRO A 17 5.25 8.57 -9.59
N GLU A 18 5.44 9.73 -10.21
CA GLU A 18 4.47 10.83 -10.15
C GLU A 18 3.05 10.42 -10.60
N ARG A 19 2.95 9.48 -11.55
CA ARG A 19 1.69 8.84 -12.00
C ARG A 19 0.89 8.11 -10.91
N TYR A 20 1.52 7.79 -9.78
CA TYR A 20 0.94 7.08 -8.64
C TYR A 20 0.90 7.93 -7.37
N ARG A 21 1.50 9.12 -7.39
CA ARG A 21 1.51 10.05 -6.25
C ARG A 21 0.08 10.55 -6.01
N GLY A 22 -0.40 10.39 -4.78
CA GLY A 22 -1.77 10.74 -4.42
C GLY A 22 -2.85 9.80 -5.00
N LYS A 23 -2.47 8.72 -5.69
CA LYS A 23 -3.43 7.70 -6.14
C LYS A 23 -3.75 6.74 -5.00
N GLU A 24 -5.04 6.51 -4.79
CA GLU A 24 -5.52 5.47 -3.89
C GLU A 24 -5.42 4.10 -4.56
N PHE A 25 -4.94 3.13 -3.80
CA PHE A 25 -4.79 1.74 -4.18
C PHE A 25 -5.62 0.86 -3.26
N ILE A 26 -6.10 -0.26 -3.78
CA ILE A 26 -6.81 -1.27 -2.98
C ILE A 26 -5.86 -2.41 -2.71
N VAL A 27 -5.69 -2.79 -1.45
CA VAL A 27 -4.89 -3.94 -1.06
C VAL A 27 -5.57 -5.22 -1.55
N THR A 28 -4.91 -5.99 -2.41
CA THR A 28 -5.43 -7.25 -2.97
C THR A 28 -4.94 -8.47 -2.20
N ALA A 29 -3.74 -8.38 -1.62
CA ALA A 29 -3.19 -9.38 -0.72
C ALA A 29 -2.54 -8.68 0.48
N GLY A 30 -2.76 -9.25 1.67
CA GLY A 30 -2.21 -8.75 2.92
C GLY A 30 -0.68 -8.80 2.98
N PRO A 31 -0.08 -8.26 4.05
CA PRO A 31 1.37 -8.16 4.20
C PRO A 31 1.98 -9.55 4.27
N GLN A 32 2.94 -9.79 3.37
CA GLN A 32 3.78 -10.99 3.40
C GLN A 32 5.24 -10.58 3.58
N LYS A 33 5.98 -11.41 4.32
CA LYS A 33 7.40 -11.20 4.54
C LYS A 33 8.17 -11.62 3.30
N VAL A 34 8.64 -10.65 2.52
CA VAL A 34 9.45 -10.85 1.31
C VAL A 34 10.83 -10.25 1.56
N GLY A 35 11.89 -11.08 1.51
CA GLY A 35 13.26 -10.61 1.69
C GLY A 35 13.53 -9.90 3.03
N GLY A 36 12.76 -10.21 4.08
CA GLY A 36 12.88 -9.58 5.40
C GLY A 36 11.98 -8.37 5.65
N THR A 37 11.29 -7.87 4.62
CA THR A 37 10.38 -6.70 4.71
C THR A 37 8.92 -7.13 4.54
N MET A 38 7.99 -6.45 5.22
CA MET A 38 6.55 -6.67 5.03
C MET A 38 6.09 -5.91 3.77
N CYS A 39 5.63 -6.65 2.78
CA CYS A 39 5.13 -6.10 1.53
C CYS A 39 3.68 -6.53 1.27
N VAL A 40 2.87 -5.62 0.74
CA VAL A 40 1.48 -5.87 0.32
C VAL A 40 1.37 -5.80 -1.20
N TRP A 41 0.28 -6.37 -1.73
CA TRP A 41 -0.05 -6.25 -3.14
C TRP A 41 -1.20 -5.29 -3.31
N LEU A 42 -1.09 -4.46 -4.34
CA LEU A 42 -2.03 -3.39 -4.64
C LEU A 42 -2.71 -3.65 -5.98
N ASN A 43 -3.99 -3.33 -6.08
CA ASN A 43 -4.74 -3.37 -7.32
C ASN A 43 -4.20 -2.28 -8.26
N GLU A 44 -4.06 -2.56 -9.55
CA GLU A 44 -3.43 -1.67 -10.56
C GLU A 44 -1.92 -1.39 -10.39
N TYR A 45 -1.25 -1.99 -9.39
CA TYR A 45 0.21 -1.90 -9.25
C TYR A 45 0.86 -3.24 -9.63
N LYS A 46 1.72 -3.23 -10.64
CA LYS A 46 2.52 -4.42 -10.98
C LYS A 46 3.66 -4.57 -9.98
N GLY A 47 3.41 -5.29 -8.89
CA GLY A 47 4.42 -5.65 -7.91
C GLY A 47 3.87 -5.76 -6.49
N CYS A 48 4.79 -5.92 -5.55
CA CYS A 48 4.51 -5.70 -4.14
C CYS A 48 5.14 -4.37 -3.71
N TYR A 49 4.57 -3.76 -2.69
CA TYR A 49 5.05 -2.50 -2.13
C TYR A 49 5.17 -2.63 -0.62
N ALA A 50 6.14 -1.94 -0.02
CA ALA A 50 6.35 -2.02 1.42
C ALA A 50 5.12 -1.50 2.17
N GLU A 51 4.62 -2.27 3.15
CA GLU A 51 3.47 -1.89 3.98
C GLU A 51 3.71 -0.52 4.65
N ASP A 52 4.94 -0.31 5.11
CA ASP A 52 5.43 0.92 5.75
C ASP A 52 5.35 2.18 4.85
N GLY A 53 5.40 2.00 3.53
CA GLY A 53 5.31 3.09 2.56
C GLY A 53 3.87 3.46 2.19
N LEU A 54 2.88 2.89 2.87
CA LEU A 54 1.47 3.04 2.57
C LEU A 54 0.72 3.59 3.78
N SER A 55 -0.16 4.56 3.52
CA SER A 55 -1.08 5.12 4.50
C SER A 55 -2.49 4.68 4.18
N LYS A 56 -3.20 4.08 5.14
CA LYS A 56 -4.59 3.68 4.98
C LYS A 56 -5.49 4.91 4.82
N VAL A 57 -6.29 4.93 3.76
CA VAL A 57 -7.28 5.96 3.47
C VAL A 57 -8.62 5.46 3.98
N GLY A 58 -9.14 6.08 5.04
CA GLY A 58 -10.41 5.66 5.65
C GLY A 58 -10.32 5.19 7.10
N ASP A 59 -9.17 5.34 7.77
CA ASP A 59 -9.13 5.33 9.24
C ASP A 59 -9.48 6.74 9.77
N LYS A 60 -10.65 7.22 9.35
CA LYS A 60 -11.41 8.26 10.02
C LYS A 60 -12.77 7.61 10.24
N ASP A 61 -13.18 7.56 11.51
CA ASP A 61 -14.48 7.10 12.00
C ASP A 61 -14.59 5.61 12.33
N ALA A 62 -14.12 5.28 13.55
CA ALA A 62 -14.87 4.47 14.51
C ALA A 62 -14.55 4.95 15.93
#